data_AF-A0A0A1YPP8-F1
#
_entry.id   AF-A0A0A1YPP8-F1
#
_cell.length_a   1.000
_cell.length_b   1.000
_cell.length_c   1.000
_cell.angle_alpha   90.00
_cell.angle_beta   90.00
_cell.angle_gamma   90.00
#
_symmetry.space_group_name_H-M   'P 1'
#
loop_
_entity.id
_entity.type
_entity.pdbx_description
1 polymer ?
#
loop_
_entity_poly.entity_id
_entity_poly.type
_entity_poly.pdbx_seq_one_letter_code
_entity_poly.pdbx_strand_id
1 'polypeptide(L)'
;MLLEGDNLLLVADIEQAYKEALIDLQEQVWGRIRTYREVSYPEMPKPEDTASRDAIRNYYSKSRDNRKYGLYFDLGAMTGFVYIEINHRFYFGYGVPEEAKASERKRLLKLSNSIAGSSGKSTELFWRFPKVNINLYTLPRADLITLRDPVKQQAIAQDLVDGMYNLWVKGRDYALSGR
;
A
#
# COMPACT_ATOMS: atom_id res chain seq x y z
N MET A 1 41.93 -10.65 5.52
CA MET A 1 41.33 -11.78 6.23
C MET A 1 39.96 -11.33 6.71
N LEU A 2 38.86 -11.82 6.12
CA LEU A 2 37.47 -11.35 6.38
C LEU A 2 36.79 -12.09 7.56
N LEU A 3 37.56 -12.85 8.34
CA LEU A 3 37.08 -13.83 9.34
C LEU A 3 37.66 -13.57 10.75
N GLU A 4 38.04 -12.33 11.07
CA GLU A 4 38.28 -11.94 12.47
C GLU A 4 36.95 -11.52 13.11
N GLY A 5 36.68 -11.97 14.33
CA GLY A 5 35.38 -11.86 15.00
C GLY A 5 34.79 -10.43 15.06
N ASP A 6 35.65 -9.41 15.08
CA ASP A 6 35.24 -8.01 15.05
C ASP A 6 34.58 -7.62 13.70
N ASN A 7 35.04 -8.19 12.58
CA ASN A 7 34.44 -7.94 11.26
C ASN A 7 33.04 -8.53 11.14
N LEU A 8 32.76 -9.65 11.83
CA LEU A 8 31.43 -10.26 11.82
C LEU A 8 30.42 -9.47 12.66
N LEU A 9 30.84 -8.95 13.81
CA LEU A 9 29.99 -8.07 14.64
C LEU A 9 29.71 -6.75 13.92
N LEU A 10 30.71 -6.14 13.27
CA LEU A 10 30.54 -4.93 12.46
C LEU A 10 29.55 -5.14 11.30
N VAL A 11 29.59 -6.29 10.62
CA VAL A 11 28.62 -6.60 9.55
C VAL A 11 27.20 -6.70 10.12
N ALA A 12 27.02 -7.38 11.26
CA ALA A 12 25.72 -7.50 11.90
C ALA A 12 25.14 -6.14 12.32
N ASP A 13 25.97 -5.24 12.87
CA ASP A 13 25.58 -3.89 13.24
C ASP A 13 25.17 -3.05 12.02
N ILE A 14 25.92 -3.15 10.91
CA ILE A 14 25.60 -2.47 9.65
C ILE A 14 24.27 -2.98 9.08
N GLU A 15 24.05 -4.30 9.09
CA GLU A 15 22.79 -4.89 8.62
C GLU A 15 21.59 -4.44 9.46
N GLN A 16 21.76 -4.38 10.78
CA GLN A 16 20.71 -3.92 11.69
C GLN A 16 20.41 -2.42 11.50
N ALA A 17 21.46 -1.59 11.41
CA ALA A 17 21.30 -0.17 11.14
C ALA A 17 20.64 0.09 9.77
N TYR A 18 20.98 -0.71 8.76
CA TYR A 18 20.33 -0.65 7.46
C TYR A 18 18.84 -0.98 7.55
N LYS A 19 18.46 -2.05 8.25
CA LYS A 19 17.03 -2.41 8.45
C LYS A 19 16.26 -1.32 9.18
N GLU A 20 16.80 -0.74 10.25
CA GLU A 20 16.14 0.37 10.94
C GLU A 20 15.98 1.60 10.04
N ALA A 21 16.99 1.93 9.22
CA ALA A 21 16.84 3.01 8.24
C ALA A 21 15.73 2.73 7.22
N LEU A 22 15.55 1.48 6.79
CA LEU A 22 14.44 1.11 5.90
C LEU A 22 13.07 1.21 6.60
N ILE A 23 13.00 0.82 7.87
CA ILE A 23 11.79 0.98 8.68
C ILE A 23 11.40 2.46 8.77
N ASP A 24 12.36 3.33 9.09
CA ASP A 24 12.13 4.77 9.20
C ASP A 24 11.66 5.38 7.88
N LEU A 25 12.33 5.04 6.77
CA LEU A 25 11.96 5.55 5.45
C LEU A 25 10.55 5.10 5.03
N GLN A 26 10.19 3.85 5.33
CA GLN A 26 8.86 3.34 5.02
C GLN A 26 7.78 3.95 5.93
N GLU A 27 8.08 4.16 7.21
CA GLU A 27 7.21 4.87 8.14
C GLU A 27 6.97 6.32 7.68
N GLN A 28 7.99 7.00 7.16
CA GLN A 28 7.84 8.33 6.57
C GLN A 28 6.85 8.33 5.39
N VAL A 29 6.93 7.35 4.48
CA VAL A 29 5.97 7.25 3.36
C VAL A 29 4.55 7.05 3.89
N TRP A 30 4.36 6.15 4.85
CA TRP A 30 3.04 5.95 5.47
C TRP A 30 2.53 7.20 6.21
N GLY A 31 3.41 7.91 6.92
CA GLY A 31 3.09 9.20 7.54
C GLY A 31 2.59 10.21 6.51
N ARG A 32 3.26 10.32 5.36
CA ARG A 32 2.82 11.20 4.25
C ARG A 32 1.49 10.78 3.66
N ILE A 33 1.24 9.48 3.49
CA ILE A 33 -0.04 8.95 3.02
C ILE A 33 -1.16 9.38 3.97
N ARG A 34 -0.98 9.18 5.29
CA ARG A 34 -1.95 9.57 6.32
C ARG A 34 -2.22 11.07 6.30
N THR A 35 -1.17 11.88 6.43
CA THR A 35 -1.29 13.35 6.45
C THR A 35 -1.96 13.89 5.19
N TYR A 36 -1.53 13.43 4.01
CA TYR A 36 -2.09 13.93 2.75
C TYR A 36 -3.57 13.53 2.59
N ARG A 37 -3.95 12.31 2.98
CA ARG A 37 -5.36 11.88 2.99
C ARG A 37 -6.20 12.70 3.97
N GLU A 38 -5.70 12.96 5.17
CA GLU A 38 -6.43 13.74 6.18
C GLU A 38 -6.68 15.17 5.74
N VAL A 39 -5.67 15.80 5.12
CA VAL A 39 -5.76 17.18 4.64
C VAL A 39 -6.62 17.29 3.37
N SER A 40 -6.45 16.38 2.41
CA SER A 40 -7.04 16.53 1.07
C SER A 40 -8.45 15.95 0.97
N TYR A 41 -8.74 14.90 1.74
CA TYR A 41 -9.99 14.14 1.66
C TYR A 41 -10.57 13.85 3.06
N PRO A 42 -10.86 14.89 3.87
CA PRO A 42 -11.35 14.71 5.24
C PRO A 42 -12.72 14.01 5.32
N GLU A 43 -13.50 14.03 4.24
CA GLU A 43 -14.83 13.43 4.14
C GLU A 43 -14.83 11.90 4.00
N MET A 44 -13.68 11.29 3.67
CA MET A 44 -13.56 9.84 3.69
C MET A 44 -13.71 9.29 5.11
N PRO A 45 -14.20 8.05 5.29
CA PRO A 45 -14.20 7.40 6.60
C PRO A 45 -12.78 7.17 7.10
N LYS A 46 -12.58 7.10 8.42
CA LYS A 46 -11.28 6.70 8.97
C LYS A 46 -10.94 5.28 8.48
N PRO A 47 -9.69 5.03 8.06
CA PRO A 47 -9.31 3.69 7.63
C PRO A 47 -9.20 2.73 8.82
N GLU A 48 -9.33 1.45 8.53
CA GLU A 48 -8.60 0.44 9.28
C GLU A 48 -7.11 0.58 8.92
N ASP A 49 -6.30 0.99 9.88
CA ASP A 49 -4.85 1.21 9.71
C ASP A 49 -4.06 0.07 10.33
N THR A 50 -3.48 -0.77 9.46
CA THR A 50 -2.61 -1.88 9.87
C THR A 50 -1.13 -1.58 9.62
N ALA A 51 -0.80 -0.39 9.09
CA ALA A 51 0.55 0.01 8.70
C ALA A 51 1.35 0.60 9.87
N SER A 52 1.33 -0.10 11.01
CA SER A 52 2.09 0.29 12.20
C SER A 52 3.59 0.10 12.00
N ARG A 53 4.41 0.79 12.82
CA ARG A 53 5.87 0.57 12.84
C ARG A 53 6.23 -0.90 13.11
N ASP A 54 5.44 -1.61 13.91
CA ASP A 54 5.62 -3.03 14.16
C ASP A 54 5.30 -3.89 12.92
N ALA A 55 4.27 -3.54 12.14
CA ALA A 55 4.01 -4.19 10.86
C ALA A 55 5.18 -3.99 9.87
N ILE A 56 5.72 -2.76 9.82
CA ILE A 56 6.90 -2.42 9.01
C ILE A 56 8.13 -3.21 9.47
N ARG A 57 8.40 -3.27 10.79
CA ARG A 57 9.50 -4.07 11.35
C ARG A 57 9.32 -5.55 11.04
N ASN A 58 8.11 -6.08 11.16
CA ASN A 58 7.78 -7.46 10.82
C ASN A 58 8.06 -7.77 9.34
N TYR A 59 7.79 -6.83 8.44
CA TYR A 59 8.09 -6.96 7.01
C TYR A 59 9.59 -7.17 6.74
N TYR A 60 10.48 -6.42 7.42
CA TYR A 60 11.94 -6.58 7.24
C TYR A 60 12.57 -7.70 8.06
N SER A 61 11.87 -8.24 9.07
CA SER A 61 12.40 -9.27 9.98
C SER A 61 11.89 -10.68 9.72
N LYS A 62 10.74 -10.88 9.07
CA LYS A 62 10.11 -12.20 8.88
C LYS A 62 10.11 -12.63 7.41
N SER A 63 10.59 -13.84 7.14
CA SER A 63 10.73 -14.36 5.78
C SER A 63 9.51 -15.06 5.18
N ARG A 64 8.41 -15.35 5.92
CA ARG A 64 7.45 -16.35 5.41
C ARG A 64 5.95 -16.12 5.29
N ASP A 65 5.24 -15.17 5.92
CA ASP A 65 3.79 -15.08 5.59
C ASP A 65 3.01 -13.79 5.93
N ASN A 66 3.54 -12.86 6.72
CA ASN A 66 2.75 -11.70 7.13
C ASN A 66 3.12 -10.44 6.33
N ARG A 67 2.89 -10.47 5.00
CA ARG A 67 3.44 -9.49 4.04
C ARG A 67 2.52 -8.33 3.70
N LYS A 68 1.24 -8.42 4.06
CA LYS A 68 0.21 -7.48 3.65
C LYS A 68 -0.23 -6.65 4.83
N TYR A 69 -0.06 -5.35 4.69
CA TYR A 69 -0.57 -4.35 5.61
C TYR A 69 -0.76 -3.05 4.84
N GLY A 70 -1.61 -2.19 5.38
CA GLY A 70 -2.03 -1.00 4.68
C GLY A 70 -3.17 -0.27 5.38
N LEU A 71 -3.79 0.60 4.60
CA LEU A 71 -4.98 1.37 4.98
C LEU A 71 -6.16 0.86 4.17
N TYR A 72 -7.25 0.48 4.85
CA TYR A 72 -8.47 -0.04 4.22
C TYR A 72 -9.65 0.87 4.54
N PHE A 73 -10.42 1.23 3.53
CA PHE A 73 -11.54 2.15 3.65
C PHE A 73 -12.80 1.51 3.10
N ASP A 74 -13.81 1.39 3.95
CA ASP A 74 -15.09 0.82 3.60
C ASP A 74 -15.81 1.64 2.51
N LEU A 75 -16.46 0.95 1.57
CA LEU A 75 -17.26 1.58 0.50
C LEU A 75 -18.65 2.05 0.98
N GLY A 76 -19.07 1.66 2.18
CA GLY A 76 -20.30 2.03 2.86
C GLY A 76 -21.51 1.34 2.24
N ALA A 77 -22.01 1.92 1.14
CA ALA A 77 -23.26 1.51 0.49
C ALA A 77 -23.11 0.23 -0.37
N MET A 78 -21.91 -0.35 -0.42
CA MET A 78 -21.61 -1.59 -1.14
C MET A 78 -20.60 -2.40 -0.34
N THR A 79 -20.80 -3.72 -0.31
CA THR A 79 -19.82 -4.66 0.24
C THR A 79 -18.49 -4.55 -0.50
N GLY A 80 -17.43 -4.22 0.23
CA GLY A 80 -16.08 -4.06 -0.29
C GLY A 80 -15.38 -2.85 0.31
N PHE A 81 -14.10 -2.72 -0.01
CA PHE A 81 -13.26 -1.62 0.46
C PHE A 81 -12.34 -1.15 -0.65
N VAL A 82 -11.87 0.09 -0.56
CA VAL A 82 -10.64 0.51 -1.24
C VAL A 82 -9.48 0.39 -0.28
N TYR A 83 -8.29 0.16 -0.82
CA TYR A 83 -7.09 0.05 0.01
C TYR A 83 -5.90 0.75 -0.61
N ILE A 84 -4.93 1.09 0.24
CA ILE A 84 -3.53 1.24 -0.10
C ILE A 84 -2.79 0.18 0.71
N GLU A 85 -2.08 -0.74 0.05
CA GLU A 85 -1.41 -1.87 0.70
C GLU A 85 0.03 -2.00 0.18
N ILE A 86 0.83 -2.75 0.92
CA ILE A 86 2.11 -3.28 0.45
C ILE A 86 2.04 -4.78 0.20
N ASN A 87 2.56 -5.17 -0.95
CA ASN A 87 2.99 -6.53 -1.25
C ASN A 87 4.27 -6.46 -2.09
N HIS A 88 5.41 -6.25 -1.41
CA HIS A 88 6.72 -5.86 -1.97
C HIS A 88 6.78 -4.48 -2.65
N ARG A 89 5.65 -3.98 -3.12
CA ARG A 89 5.47 -2.65 -3.72
C ARG A 89 4.22 -2.03 -3.12
N PHE A 90 4.18 -0.71 -3.04
CA PHE A 90 2.93 0.00 -2.73
C PHE A 90 1.96 -0.12 -3.91
N TYR A 91 0.68 -0.32 -3.61
CA TYR A 91 -0.37 -0.34 -4.62
C TYR A 91 -1.72 0.01 -3.97
N PHE A 92 -2.69 0.37 -4.79
CA PHE A 92 -4.06 0.63 -4.35
C PHE A 92 -5.06 -0.12 -5.22
N GLY A 93 -6.25 -0.37 -4.71
CA GLY A 93 -7.27 -1.11 -5.44
C GLY A 93 -8.56 -1.32 -4.66
N TYR A 94 -9.43 -2.15 -5.22
CA TYR A 94 -10.61 -2.67 -4.53
C TYR A 94 -10.33 -4.03 -3.92
N GLY A 95 -10.87 -4.25 -2.72
CA GLY A 95 -10.93 -5.54 -2.07
C GLY A 95 -12.34 -5.86 -1.61
N VAL A 96 -12.51 -7.11 -1.21
CA VAL A 96 -13.76 -7.65 -0.65
C VAL A 96 -13.40 -8.47 0.58
N PRO A 97 -14.23 -8.44 1.64
CA PRO A 97 -14.06 -9.33 2.78
C PRO A 97 -14.02 -10.80 2.35
N GLU A 98 -13.38 -11.68 3.12
CA GLU A 98 -13.26 -13.11 2.80
C GLU A 98 -14.64 -13.80 2.79
N GLU A 99 -15.54 -13.34 3.63
CA GLU A 99 -16.92 -13.79 3.80
C GLU A 99 -17.89 -13.25 2.75
N ALA A 100 -17.45 -12.36 1.85
CA ALA A 100 -18.31 -11.75 0.84
C ALA A 100 -18.92 -12.79 -0.11
N LYS A 101 -20.24 -12.67 -0.35
CA LYS A 101 -21.01 -13.53 -1.24
C LYS A 101 -20.54 -13.37 -2.69
N ALA A 102 -20.70 -14.41 -3.49
CA ALA A 102 -20.31 -14.39 -4.90
C ALA A 102 -20.99 -13.25 -5.70
N SER A 103 -22.24 -12.91 -5.38
CA SER A 103 -22.97 -11.80 -6.01
C SER A 103 -22.36 -10.43 -5.70
N GLU A 104 -21.85 -10.23 -4.48
CA GLU A 104 -21.20 -9.00 -4.05
C GLU A 104 -19.85 -8.83 -4.76
N ARG A 105 -19.06 -9.92 -4.80
CA ARG A 105 -17.79 -9.96 -5.56
C ARG A 105 -18.02 -9.65 -7.02
N LYS A 106 -19.04 -10.24 -7.65
CA LYS A 106 -19.40 -9.99 -9.06
C LYS A 106 -19.81 -8.54 -9.29
N ARG A 107 -20.55 -7.92 -8.36
CA ARG A 107 -20.96 -6.52 -8.43
C ARG A 107 -19.75 -5.58 -8.41
N LEU A 108 -18.79 -5.80 -7.50
CA LEU A 108 -17.56 -5.00 -7.43
C LEU A 108 -16.60 -5.27 -8.61
N LEU A 109 -16.57 -6.49 -9.13
CA LEU A 109 -15.83 -6.83 -10.34
C LEU A 109 -16.39 -6.10 -11.58
N LYS A 110 -17.73 -5.99 -11.69
CA LYS A 110 -18.36 -5.22 -12.77
C LYS A 110 -17.97 -3.73 -12.70
N LEU A 111 -17.91 -3.15 -11.50
CA LEU A 111 -17.38 -1.80 -11.31
C LEU A 111 -15.90 -1.72 -11.68
N SER A 112 -15.08 -2.67 -11.21
CA SER A 112 -13.65 -2.71 -11.50
C SER A 112 -13.37 -2.70 -13.01
N ASN A 113 -14.14 -3.49 -13.77
CA ASN A 113 -14.01 -3.60 -15.22
C ASN A 113 -14.49 -2.36 -16.00
N SER A 114 -15.26 -1.47 -15.37
CA SER A 114 -15.67 -0.20 -15.99
C SER A 114 -14.62 0.90 -15.84
N ILE A 115 -13.57 0.66 -15.05
CA ILE A 115 -12.48 1.62 -14.79
C ILE A 115 -11.27 1.23 -15.62
N ALA A 116 -10.81 2.17 -16.47
CA ALA A 116 -9.61 1.98 -17.28
C ALA A 116 -8.32 2.08 -16.44
N GLY A 117 -7.25 1.42 -16.91
CA GLY A 117 -5.91 1.55 -16.33
C GLY A 117 -5.63 0.65 -15.12
N SER A 118 -6.40 -0.43 -14.96
CA SER A 118 -6.06 -1.49 -14.00
C SER A 118 -4.76 -2.19 -14.42
N SER A 119 -3.92 -2.52 -13.44
CA SER A 119 -2.80 -3.46 -13.60
C SER A 119 -3.25 -4.93 -13.53
N GLY A 120 -4.47 -5.18 -13.04
CA GLY A 120 -5.07 -6.51 -12.94
C GLY A 120 -5.72 -6.99 -14.23
N LYS A 121 -5.98 -8.30 -14.29
CA LYS A 121 -6.76 -8.90 -15.39
C LYS A 121 -8.24 -8.53 -15.27
N SER A 122 -9.02 -8.71 -16.35
CA SER A 122 -10.48 -8.47 -16.34
C SER A 122 -11.28 -9.39 -15.41
N THR A 123 -10.65 -10.45 -14.89
CA THR A 123 -11.20 -11.36 -13.88
C THR A 123 -10.84 -10.96 -12.45
N GLU A 124 -9.99 -9.95 -12.29
CA GLU A 124 -9.50 -9.45 -11.01
C GLU A 124 -10.15 -8.10 -10.70
N LEU A 125 -10.26 -7.78 -9.41
CA LEU A 125 -10.67 -6.44 -8.99
C LEU A 125 -9.63 -5.42 -9.45
N PHE A 126 -10.05 -4.17 -9.62
CA PHE A 126 -9.16 -3.09 -10.02
C PHE A 126 -8.04 -2.95 -8.99
N TRP A 127 -6.80 -2.90 -9.46
CA TRP A 127 -5.66 -2.50 -8.64
C TRP A 127 -4.59 -1.87 -9.53
N ARG A 128 -3.76 -1.01 -8.95
CA ARG A 128 -2.69 -0.31 -9.67
C ARG A 128 -1.52 0.07 -8.77
N PHE A 129 -0.32 0.03 -9.34
CA PHE A 129 0.87 0.64 -8.74
C PHE A 129 0.86 2.18 -8.88
N PRO A 130 1.49 2.91 -7.95
CA PRO A 130 1.76 4.33 -8.15
C PRO A 130 2.72 4.55 -9.32
N LYS A 131 2.73 5.75 -9.91
CA LYS A 131 3.64 6.14 -11.00
C LYS A 131 5.11 5.93 -10.62
N VAL A 132 5.47 6.30 -9.40
CA VAL A 132 6.79 6.02 -8.81
C VAL A 132 6.70 4.69 -8.08
N ASN A 133 7.03 3.60 -8.79
CA ASN A 133 6.83 2.24 -8.33
C ASN A 133 8.14 1.59 -7.83
N ILE A 134 8.39 1.71 -6.53
CA ILE A 134 9.58 1.14 -5.88
C ILE A 134 9.36 -0.31 -5.44
N ASN A 135 10.39 -1.15 -5.57
CA ASN A 135 10.41 -2.52 -5.05
C ASN A 135 11.10 -2.58 -3.69
N LEU A 136 10.32 -2.66 -2.61
CA LEU A 136 10.79 -2.74 -1.23
C LEU A 136 11.34 -4.13 -0.84
N TYR A 137 11.24 -5.14 -1.71
CA TYR A 137 11.77 -6.47 -1.43
C TYR A 137 13.22 -6.60 -1.87
N THR A 138 13.49 -6.34 -3.16
CA THR A 138 14.87 -6.37 -3.68
C THR A 138 15.61 -5.06 -3.45
N LEU A 139 14.87 -3.95 -3.31
CA LEU A 139 15.32 -2.58 -3.09
C LEU A 139 16.62 -2.23 -3.82
N PRO A 140 16.63 -2.25 -5.16
CA PRO A 140 17.80 -1.85 -5.93
C PRO A 140 18.21 -0.43 -5.57
N ARG A 141 19.49 -0.09 -5.78
CA ARG A 141 20.05 1.24 -5.41
C ARG A 141 19.21 2.42 -5.91
N ALA A 142 18.64 2.34 -7.11
CA ALA A 142 17.77 3.38 -7.66
C ALA A 142 16.48 3.58 -6.86
N ASP A 143 15.87 2.49 -6.38
CA ASP A 143 14.67 2.53 -5.54
C ASP A 143 15.01 3.03 -4.14
N LEU A 144 16.19 2.66 -3.60
CA LEU A 144 16.66 3.22 -2.32
C LEU A 144 16.90 4.74 -2.41
N ILE A 145 17.50 5.22 -3.51
CA ILE A 145 17.67 6.67 -3.75
C ILE A 145 16.30 7.35 -3.81
N THR A 146 15.34 6.75 -4.52
CA THR A 146 13.97 7.27 -4.62
C THR A 146 13.28 7.30 -3.26
N LEU A 147 13.41 6.24 -2.47
CA LEU A 147 12.81 6.11 -1.15
C LEU A 147 13.38 7.12 -0.14
N ARG A 148 14.63 7.55 -0.31
CA ARG A 148 15.29 8.57 0.52
C ARG A 148 14.93 10.01 0.14
N ASP A 149 14.33 10.24 -1.02
CA ASP A 149 14.00 11.58 -1.51
C ASP A 149 12.61 12.00 -0.99
N PRO A 150 12.51 13.02 -0.09
CA PRO A 150 11.24 13.47 0.46
C PRO A 150 10.21 13.92 -0.59
N VAL A 151 10.68 14.48 -1.71
CA VAL A 151 9.80 14.92 -2.81
C VAL A 151 9.21 13.70 -3.52
N LYS A 152 10.00 12.65 -3.73
CA LYS A 152 9.52 11.40 -4.32
C LYS A 152 8.61 10.65 -3.36
N GLN A 153 8.93 10.59 -2.07
CA GLN A 153 8.04 10.02 -1.05
C GLN A 153 6.67 10.72 -1.07
N GLN A 154 6.66 12.06 -1.16
CA GLN A 154 5.42 12.83 -1.24
C GLN A 154 4.65 12.53 -2.53
N ALA A 155 5.33 12.46 -3.67
CA ALA A 155 4.70 12.11 -4.94
C ALA A 155 4.08 10.70 -4.94
N ILE A 156 4.72 9.73 -4.29
CA ILE A 156 4.16 8.39 -4.07
C ILE A 156 2.86 8.49 -3.26
N ALA A 157 2.92 9.19 -2.12
CA ALA A 157 1.77 9.34 -1.24
C ALA A 157 0.57 9.98 -1.95
N GLN A 158 0.82 11.05 -2.73
CA GLN A 158 -0.21 11.74 -3.49
C GLN A 158 -0.86 10.83 -4.53
N ASP A 159 -0.07 10.16 -5.38
CA ASP A 159 -0.62 9.31 -6.45
C ASP A 159 -1.42 8.12 -5.89
N LEU A 160 -0.97 7.54 -4.76
CA LEU A 160 -1.70 6.48 -4.06
C LEU A 160 -3.03 6.97 -3.50
N VAL A 161 -3.03 8.09 -2.77
CA VAL A 161 -4.22 8.63 -2.11
C VAL A 161 -5.22 9.17 -3.12
N ASP A 162 -4.78 9.94 -4.12
CA ASP A 162 -5.65 10.44 -5.19
C ASP A 162 -6.26 9.28 -5.98
N GLY A 163 -5.44 8.27 -6.31
CA GLY A 163 -5.89 7.06 -6.99
C GLY A 163 -6.94 6.29 -6.19
N MET A 164 -6.67 6.03 -4.91
CA MET A 164 -7.59 5.37 -4.00
C MET A 164 -8.87 6.17 -3.77
N TYR A 165 -8.79 7.50 -3.65
CA TYR A 165 -9.95 8.37 -3.47
C TYR A 165 -10.88 8.29 -4.67
N ASN A 166 -10.32 8.34 -5.88
CA ASN A 166 -11.09 8.18 -7.11
C ASN A 166 -11.84 6.83 -7.16
N LEU A 167 -11.22 5.75 -6.67
CA LEU A 167 -11.91 4.46 -6.55
C LEU A 167 -13.03 4.50 -5.51
N TRP A 168 -12.81 5.17 -4.38
CA TRP A 168 -13.82 5.27 -3.33
C TRP A 168 -15.07 6.03 -3.81
N VAL A 169 -14.88 7.18 -4.46
CA VAL A 169 -15.97 7.97 -5.06
C VAL A 169 -16.74 7.13 -6.08
N LYS A 170 -16.05 6.45 -7.00
CA LYS A 170 -16.70 5.58 -7.98
C LYS A 170 -17.48 4.42 -7.34
N GLY A 171 -16.95 3.85 -6.26
CA GLY A 171 -17.63 2.82 -5.48
C GLY A 171 -18.94 3.32 -4.87
N ARG A 172 -18.91 4.51 -4.28
CA ARG A 172 -20.10 5.16 -3.71
C ARG A 172 -21.13 5.51 -4.80
N ASP A 173 -20.70 6.13 -5.89
CA ASP A 173 -21.59 6.51 -6.99
C ASP A 173 -22.27 5.27 -7.60
N TYR A 174 -21.50 4.20 -7.82
CA TYR A 174 -22.02 2.95 -8.35
C TYR A 174 -23.00 2.25 -7.39
N ALA A 175 -22.79 2.38 -6.08
CA ALA A 175 -23.71 1.87 -5.07
C ALA A 175 -25.06 2.63 -5.09
N LEU A 176 -25.01 3.96 -5.20
CA LEU A 176 -26.18 4.84 -5.23
C LEU A 176 -26.94 4.80 -6.57
N SER A 177 -26.24 4.50 -7.67
CA SER A 177 -26.82 4.51 -9.01
C SER A 177 -27.77 3.33 -9.31
N GLY A 178 -27.86 2.33 -8.41
CA GLY A 178 -28.98 1.38 -8.34
C GLY A 178 -29.45 0.71 -9.64
N ARG A 179 -28.58 0.54 -10.65
CA ARG A 179 -28.89 -0.12 -11.93
C ARG A 179 -28.23 -1.48 -12.06
#